data_AF-A0A963LCN3-F1
#
_entry.id   AF-A0A963LCN3-F1
#
_cell.length_a   1.000
_cell.length_b   1.000
_cell.length_c   1.000
_cell.angle_alpha   90.00
_cell.angle_beta   90.00
_cell.angle_gamma   90.00
#
_symmetry.space_group_name_H-M   'P 1'
#
loop_
_entity.id
_entity.type
_entity.pdbx_description
1 polymer ?
#
loop_
_entity_poly.entity_id
_entity_poly.type
_entity_poly.pdbx_seq_one_letter_code
_entity_poly.pdbx_strand_id
1 'polypeptide(L)'
;MFNWLKGKSAHTAPPAPAASPPAPVAHKPPADLPLEPAPRETKGISYNPQLISQYHADHQELLGLFGRAQQAAEAGQWPEVEAALATFRTALTDHLLSESIRLYTYLKQQVAGDQDSMDLMKGFSSEMNRIGREVMSFLDGQKDLSRSPAKQGAFLPVWADIGRTLGDRIAREEKTLYPMYQDSH
;
A
#
# COMPACT_ATOMS: atom_id res chain seq x y z
N MET A 1 -9.18 3.62 1.65
CA MET A 1 -7.99 4.28 2.23
C MET A 1 -7.58 3.51 3.48
N PHE A 2 -6.34 3.04 3.49
CA PHE A 2 -5.78 2.11 4.47
C PHE A 2 -5.73 2.73 5.88
N ASN A 3 -6.25 2.03 6.88
CA ASN A 3 -6.44 2.56 8.23
C ASN A 3 -5.55 1.81 9.24
N TRP A 4 -4.23 1.98 9.15
CA TRP A 4 -3.25 1.30 10.01
C TRP A 4 -2.35 2.23 10.86
N LEU A 5 -2.67 3.52 11.00
CA LEU A 5 -2.02 4.38 12.01
C LEU A 5 -3.00 4.82 13.10
N LYS A 6 -3.18 3.99 14.14
CA LYS A 6 -3.60 4.45 15.48
C LYS A 6 -2.92 3.62 16.57
N GLY A 7 -1.86 4.18 17.15
CA GLY A 7 -1.31 3.76 18.44
C GLY A 7 -1.57 4.84 19.50
N LYS A 8 -2.18 4.45 20.63
CA LYS A 8 -2.39 5.25 21.84
C LYS A 8 -1.46 4.72 22.95
N SER A 9 -0.83 5.61 23.72
CA SER A 9 -0.96 5.68 25.19
C SER A 9 -0.02 6.73 25.81
N ALA A 10 -0.43 7.20 26.99
CA ALA A 10 0.03 8.39 27.71
C ALA A 10 0.69 8.04 29.07
N HIS A 11 1.19 9.09 29.77
CA HIS A 11 1.46 9.29 31.22
C HIS A 11 2.91 9.78 31.51
N THR A 12 3.27 10.67 32.45
CA THR A 12 2.65 11.74 33.31
C THR A 12 3.80 12.49 34.06
N ALA A 13 3.63 13.82 34.28
CA ALA A 13 4.10 14.84 35.29
C ALA A 13 5.09 14.51 36.46
N PRO A 14 5.76 15.46 37.22
CA PRO A 14 5.20 16.68 37.89
C PRO A 14 6.19 17.90 38.16
N PRO A 15 6.09 18.82 39.19
CA PRO A 15 5.72 20.25 39.01
C PRO A 15 6.56 21.37 39.74
N ALA A 16 6.10 22.65 39.60
CA ALA A 16 6.20 23.88 40.46
C ALA A 16 7.39 24.89 40.30
N PRO A 17 7.28 26.20 40.73
CA PRO A 17 6.15 27.13 40.82
C PRO A 17 6.38 28.59 40.28
N ALA A 18 5.24 29.31 40.19
CA ALA A 18 4.87 30.72 39.94
C ALA A 18 5.87 31.91 39.93
N ALA A 19 5.68 32.80 38.93
CA ALA A 19 5.64 34.26 39.08
C ALA A 19 4.89 34.91 37.88
N SER A 20 3.91 35.78 38.13
CA SER A 20 3.08 36.46 37.12
C SER A 20 3.55 37.89 36.84
N PRO A 21 3.40 38.38 35.58
CA PRO A 21 3.22 39.81 35.30
C PRO A 21 2.00 40.10 34.37
N PRO A 22 1.60 41.37 34.18
CA PRO A 22 0.21 41.84 34.22
C PRO A 22 -0.59 41.81 32.91
N ALA A 23 -1.89 42.14 33.06
CA ALA A 23 -3.00 42.02 32.13
C ALA A 23 -2.81 42.68 30.74
N PRO A 24 -3.38 42.08 29.67
CA PRO A 24 -3.29 42.57 28.29
C PRO A 24 -4.30 43.71 28.02
N VAL A 25 -3.83 44.73 27.31
CA VAL A 25 -4.63 45.81 26.75
C VAL A 25 -5.53 45.23 25.65
N ALA A 26 -6.84 45.32 25.83
CA ALA A 26 -7.82 44.79 24.88
C ALA A 26 -7.71 45.48 23.51
N HIS A 27 -7.07 44.81 22.54
CA HIS A 27 -7.24 45.12 21.11
C HIS A 27 -8.39 44.27 20.59
N LYS A 28 -9.50 44.94 20.24
CA LYS A 28 -10.66 44.35 19.59
C LYS A 28 -10.22 43.80 18.22
N PRO A 29 -10.27 42.49 17.95
CA PRO A 29 -9.99 41.98 16.61
C PRO A 29 -11.07 42.49 15.64
N PRO A 30 -10.70 42.88 14.40
CA PRO A 30 -11.70 43.17 13.38
C PRO A 30 -12.52 41.92 13.09
N ALA A 31 -13.82 42.14 12.95
CA ALA A 31 -14.86 41.14 12.75
C ALA A 31 -14.66 40.33 11.46
N ASP A 32 -15.04 39.05 11.56
CA ASP A 32 -15.36 38.09 10.51
C ASP A 32 -15.31 38.60 9.07
N LEU A 33 -14.19 38.31 8.39
CA LEU A 33 -14.25 38.01 6.97
C LEU A 33 -14.45 36.50 6.86
N PRO A 34 -15.54 36.00 6.23
CA PRO A 34 -15.62 34.61 5.86
C PRO A 34 -14.43 34.29 4.96
N LEU A 35 -13.44 33.57 5.50
CA LEU A 35 -12.46 32.87 4.68
C LEU A 35 -13.23 31.76 3.99
N GLU A 36 -13.84 32.06 2.84
CA GLU A 36 -14.28 31.00 1.94
C GLU A 36 -13.06 30.09 1.70
N PRO A 37 -13.16 28.78 1.95
CA PRO A 37 -12.05 27.90 1.64
C PRO A 37 -11.79 28.02 0.15
N ALA A 38 -10.58 28.47 -0.22
CA ALA A 38 -10.15 28.53 -1.60
C ALA A 38 -10.53 27.21 -2.29
N PRO A 39 -11.10 27.24 -3.52
CA PRO A 39 -11.42 26.03 -4.24
C PRO A 39 -10.20 25.13 -4.22
N ARG A 40 -10.31 23.96 -3.60
CA ARG A 40 -9.30 22.93 -3.79
C ARG A 40 -9.47 22.50 -5.24
N GLU A 41 -8.74 23.13 -6.14
CA GLU A 41 -8.45 22.53 -7.43
C GLU A 41 -7.72 21.24 -7.11
N THR A 42 -8.46 20.16 -6.93
CA THR A 42 -7.91 18.82 -7.02
C THR A 42 -7.55 18.64 -8.49
N LYS A 43 -6.42 19.22 -8.92
CA LYS A 43 -5.78 18.79 -10.15
C LYS A 43 -5.61 17.29 -10.00
N GLY A 44 -6.30 16.55 -10.86
CA GLY A 44 -6.26 15.09 -10.86
C GLY A 44 -4.84 14.56 -11.03
N ILE A 45 -4.69 13.25 -11.00
CA ILE A 45 -3.40 12.65 -11.31
C ILE A 45 -3.19 12.80 -12.81
N SER A 46 -2.01 13.28 -13.20
CA SER A 46 -1.65 13.39 -14.62
C SER A 46 -1.12 12.06 -15.13
N TYR A 47 -1.31 11.81 -16.43
CA TYR A 47 -0.73 10.67 -17.11
C TYR A 47 0.80 10.65 -16.93
N ASN A 48 1.36 9.46 -16.74
CA ASN A 48 2.79 9.22 -16.63
C ASN A 48 3.18 8.10 -17.61
N PRO A 49 3.91 8.42 -18.71
CA PRO A 49 4.27 7.44 -19.73
C PRO A 49 5.19 6.31 -19.22
N GLN A 50 5.86 6.50 -18.08
CA GLN A 50 6.77 5.50 -17.50
C GLN A 50 6.10 4.57 -16.49
N LEU A 51 4.82 4.79 -16.16
CA LEU A 51 4.15 4.09 -15.06
C LEU A 51 4.10 2.57 -15.31
N ILE A 52 3.68 2.18 -16.51
CA ILE A 52 3.52 0.76 -16.86
C ILE A 52 4.87 0.04 -16.92
N SER A 53 5.90 0.69 -17.49
CA SER A 53 7.25 0.11 -17.49
C SER A 53 7.80 -0.06 -16.07
N GLN A 54 7.49 0.86 -15.15
CA GLN A 54 7.88 0.72 -13.75
C GLN A 54 7.17 -0.48 -13.11
N TYR A 55 5.87 -0.65 -13.33
CA TYR A 55 5.15 -1.77 -12.72
C TYR A 55 5.57 -3.13 -13.27
N HIS A 56 5.92 -3.23 -14.55
CA HIS A 56 6.55 -4.45 -15.05
C HIS A 56 7.88 -4.74 -14.32
N ALA A 57 8.71 -3.72 -14.06
CA ALA A 57 9.94 -3.91 -13.30
C ALA A 57 9.65 -4.34 -11.85
N ASP A 58 8.68 -3.71 -11.19
CA ASP A 58 8.23 -4.09 -9.84
C ASP A 58 7.74 -5.55 -9.82
N HIS A 59 6.98 -5.99 -10.84
CA HIS A 59 6.53 -7.38 -10.97
C HIS A 59 7.69 -8.36 -11.10
N GLN A 60 8.70 -8.04 -11.92
CA GLN A 60 9.88 -8.89 -12.05
C GLN A 60 10.67 -8.98 -10.73
N GLU A 61 10.79 -7.88 -9.99
CA GLU A 61 11.40 -7.88 -8.66
C GLU A 61 10.62 -8.77 -7.68
N LEU A 62 9.29 -8.61 -7.62
CA LEU A 62 8.42 -9.42 -6.77
C LEU A 62 8.52 -10.91 -7.08
N LEU A 63 8.50 -11.29 -8.36
CA LEU A 63 8.65 -12.68 -8.81
C LEU A 63 10.05 -13.22 -8.48
N GLY A 64 11.10 -12.41 -8.62
CA GLY A 64 12.46 -12.78 -8.25
C GLY A 64 12.60 -13.05 -6.74
N LEU A 65 12.04 -12.17 -5.90
CA LEU A 65 12.00 -12.35 -4.46
C LEU A 65 11.17 -13.56 -4.05
N PHE A 66 10.07 -13.82 -4.77
CA PHE A 66 9.24 -15.01 -4.58
C PHE A 66 10.05 -16.30 -4.81
N GLY A 67 10.74 -16.37 -5.95
CA GLY A 67 11.60 -17.51 -6.30
C GLY A 67 12.75 -17.71 -5.33
N ARG A 68 13.39 -16.62 -4.87
CA ARG A 68 14.47 -16.67 -3.87
C ARG A 68 14.00 -17.26 -2.55
N ALA A 69 12.85 -16.82 -2.04
CA ALA A 69 12.27 -17.37 -0.81
C ALA A 69 11.92 -18.86 -0.97
N GLN A 70 11.40 -19.25 -2.14
CA GLN A 70 11.07 -20.65 -2.43
C GLN A 70 12.32 -21.53 -2.45
N GLN A 71 13.35 -21.14 -3.20
CA GLN A 71 14.61 -21.89 -3.29
C GLN A 71 15.31 -22.01 -1.93
N ALA A 72 15.32 -20.93 -1.15
CA ALA A 72 15.88 -20.95 0.20
C ALA A 72 15.10 -21.91 1.11
N ALA A 73 13.78 -21.94 1.03
CA ALA A 73 12.95 -22.86 1.82
C ALA A 73 13.17 -24.33 1.41
N GLU A 74 13.27 -24.61 0.11
CA GLU A 74 13.60 -25.95 -0.41
C GLU A 74 14.99 -26.41 0.05
N ALA A 75 15.94 -25.49 0.18
CA ALA A 75 17.29 -25.75 0.70
C ALA A 75 17.38 -25.74 2.24
N GLY A 76 16.27 -25.51 2.96
CA GLY A 76 16.26 -25.40 4.43
C GLY A 76 16.98 -24.17 4.99
N GLN A 77 17.25 -23.16 4.16
CA GLN A 77 17.95 -21.92 4.50
C GLN A 77 16.98 -20.89 5.09
N TRP A 78 16.40 -21.20 6.24
CA TRP A 78 15.32 -20.38 6.81
C TRP A 78 15.67 -18.91 7.14
N PRO A 79 16.89 -18.55 7.57
CA PRO A 79 17.27 -17.15 7.70
C PRO A 79 17.22 -16.37 6.37
N GLU A 80 17.54 -17.05 5.27
CA GLU A 80 17.47 -16.47 3.91
C GLU A 80 16.02 -16.30 3.47
N VAL A 81 15.13 -17.24 3.84
CA VAL A 81 13.68 -17.07 3.64
C VAL A 81 13.18 -15.82 4.37
N GLU A 82 13.53 -15.64 5.65
CA GLU A 82 13.13 -14.46 6.43
C GLU A 82 13.61 -13.15 5.80
N ALA A 83 14.86 -13.11 5.31
CA ALA A 83 15.41 -11.96 4.61
C ALA A 83 14.64 -11.67 3.30
N ALA A 84 14.40 -12.69 2.49
CA ALA A 84 13.64 -12.55 1.24
C ALA A 84 12.20 -12.08 1.48
N LEU A 85 11.52 -12.61 2.51
CA LEU A 85 10.17 -12.19 2.88
C LEU A 85 10.11 -10.73 3.36
N ALA A 86 11.13 -10.26 4.07
CA ALA A 86 11.22 -8.87 4.50
C ALA A 86 11.35 -7.92 3.30
N THR A 87 12.22 -8.24 2.34
CA THR A 87 12.36 -7.45 1.10
C THR A 87 11.09 -7.53 0.25
N PHE A 88 10.50 -8.72 0.10
CA PHE A 88 9.24 -8.94 -0.60
C PHE A 88 8.11 -8.09 -0.02
N ARG A 89 8.01 -8.00 1.31
CA ARG A 89 7.02 -7.16 1.98
C ARG A 89 7.13 -5.70 1.56
N THR A 90 8.34 -5.15 1.56
CA THR A 90 8.61 -3.76 1.19
C THR A 90 8.23 -3.52 -0.27
N ALA A 91 8.76 -4.32 -1.19
CA ALA A 91 8.47 -4.21 -2.62
C ALA A 91 6.97 -4.30 -2.91
N LEU A 92 6.27 -5.26 -2.29
CA LEU A 92 4.83 -5.42 -2.48
C LEU A 92 4.04 -4.23 -1.93
N THR A 93 4.45 -3.68 -0.78
CA THR A 93 3.81 -2.51 -0.19
C THR A 93 3.95 -1.30 -1.09
N ASP A 94 5.15 -1.05 -1.61
CA ASP A 94 5.44 0.09 -2.48
C ASP A 94 4.67 -0.01 -3.80
N HIS A 95 4.65 -1.20 -4.41
CA HIS A 95 3.86 -1.51 -5.59
C HIS A 95 2.36 -1.25 -5.36
N LEU A 96 1.77 -1.87 -4.33
CA LEU A 96 0.34 -1.72 -4.00
C LEU A 96 -0.06 -0.26 -3.74
N LEU A 97 0.80 0.50 -3.05
CA LEU A 97 0.57 1.90 -2.77
C LEU A 97 0.62 2.73 -4.05
N SER A 98 1.62 2.47 -4.89
CA SER A 98 1.79 3.15 -6.16
C SER A 98 0.58 2.91 -7.07
N GLU A 99 0.13 1.67 -7.24
CA GLU A 99 -1.06 1.35 -8.02
C GLU A 99 -2.31 2.07 -7.49
N SER A 100 -2.54 1.96 -6.17
CA SER A 100 -3.70 2.54 -5.50
C SER A 100 -3.80 4.05 -5.70
N ILE A 101 -2.67 4.74 -5.61
CA ILE A 101 -2.61 6.19 -5.76
C ILE A 101 -2.58 6.55 -7.23
N ARG A 102 -1.64 6.06 -8.03
CA ARG A 102 -1.37 6.55 -9.38
C ARG A 102 -2.31 5.97 -10.42
N LEU A 103 -2.32 4.65 -10.57
CA LEU A 103 -3.06 3.96 -11.63
C LEU A 103 -4.57 4.07 -11.43
N TYR A 104 -5.06 3.60 -10.28
CA TYR A 104 -6.50 3.55 -10.03
C TYR A 104 -7.14 4.94 -9.96
N THR A 105 -6.45 5.93 -9.37
CA THR A 105 -7.01 7.30 -9.30
C THR A 105 -7.07 7.92 -10.69
N TYR A 106 -6.04 7.74 -11.52
CA TYR A 106 -6.04 8.23 -12.89
C TYR A 106 -7.13 7.57 -13.74
N LEU A 107 -7.21 6.24 -13.75
CA LEU A 107 -8.23 5.53 -14.54
C LEU A 107 -9.64 5.92 -14.12
N LYS A 108 -9.92 6.04 -12.81
CA LYS A 108 -11.21 6.53 -12.30
C LYS A 108 -11.53 7.96 -12.74
N GLN A 109 -10.53 8.81 -12.93
CA GLN A 109 -10.75 10.16 -13.48
C GLN A 109 -11.15 10.10 -14.95
N GLN A 110 -10.55 9.20 -15.73
CA GLN A 110 -10.88 9.03 -17.14
C GLN A 110 -12.29 8.45 -17.36
N VAL A 111 -12.73 7.53 -16.47
CA VAL A 111 -14.02 6.86 -16.61
C VAL A 111 -15.14 7.44 -15.73
N ALA A 112 -14.95 8.62 -15.14
CA ALA A 112 -15.89 9.17 -14.14
C ALA A 112 -17.33 9.35 -14.64
N GLY A 113 -17.54 9.45 -15.95
CA GLY A 113 -18.85 9.54 -16.60
C GLY A 113 -19.48 8.20 -17.01
N ASP A 114 -18.78 7.09 -16.85
CA ASP A 114 -19.23 5.75 -17.24
C ASP A 114 -19.33 4.85 -15.99
N GLN A 115 -20.57 4.57 -15.59
CA GLN A 115 -20.86 3.82 -14.39
C GLN A 115 -20.36 2.37 -14.45
N ASP A 116 -20.43 1.73 -15.63
CA ASP A 116 -20.00 0.34 -15.81
C ASP A 116 -18.48 0.24 -15.68
N SER A 117 -17.75 1.14 -16.33
CA SER A 117 -16.29 1.24 -16.19
C SER A 117 -15.87 1.60 -14.76
N MET A 118 -16.61 2.47 -14.08
CA MET A 118 -16.35 2.81 -12.67
C MET A 118 -16.52 1.60 -11.75
N ASP A 119 -17.54 0.76 -11.97
CA ASP A 119 -17.77 -0.45 -11.18
C ASP A 119 -16.72 -1.53 -11.48
N LEU A 120 -16.26 -1.64 -12.74
CA LEU A 120 -15.09 -2.46 -13.08
C LEU A 120 -13.84 -2.01 -12.29
N MET A 121 -13.53 -0.72 -12.25
CA MET A 121 -12.39 -0.17 -11.49
C MET A 121 -12.51 -0.43 -9.97
N LYS A 122 -13.73 -0.37 -9.43
CA LYS A 122 -13.97 -0.74 -8.02
C LYS A 122 -13.72 -2.23 -7.79
N GLY A 123 -14.11 -3.09 -8.72
CA GLY A 123 -13.85 -4.53 -8.68
C GLY A 123 -12.36 -4.83 -8.56
N PHE A 124 -11.54 -4.33 -9.49
CA PHE A 124 -10.09 -4.52 -9.48
C PHE A 124 -9.42 -4.00 -8.20
N SER A 125 -9.78 -2.80 -7.75
CA SER A 125 -9.21 -2.22 -6.53
C SER A 125 -9.63 -2.99 -5.27
N SER A 126 -10.86 -3.52 -5.22
CA SER A 126 -11.35 -4.31 -4.09
C SER A 126 -10.67 -5.68 -4.01
N GLU A 127 -10.49 -6.33 -5.16
CA GLU A 127 -9.73 -7.56 -5.28
C GLU A 127 -8.28 -7.36 -4.81
N MET A 128 -7.61 -6.29 -5.25
CA MET A 128 -6.21 -6.06 -4.85
C MET A 128 -6.07 -5.90 -3.35
N ASN A 129 -6.97 -5.13 -2.77
CA ASN A 129 -6.98 -4.88 -1.35
C ASN A 129 -7.19 -6.18 -0.55
N ARG A 130 -7.98 -7.11 -1.07
CA ARG A 130 -8.17 -8.42 -0.45
C ARG A 130 -6.90 -9.26 -0.54
N ILE A 131 -6.34 -9.43 -1.74
CA ILE A 131 -5.11 -10.21 -1.96
C ILE A 131 -3.97 -9.64 -1.11
N GLY A 132 -3.76 -8.32 -1.15
CA GLY A 132 -2.74 -7.64 -0.36
C GLY A 132 -2.88 -7.89 1.15
N ARG A 133 -4.11 -7.88 1.69
CA ARG A 133 -4.33 -8.22 3.11
C ARG A 133 -4.00 -9.66 3.43
N GLU A 134 -4.39 -10.61 2.58
CA GLU A 134 -4.11 -12.04 2.76
C GLU A 134 -2.60 -12.30 2.77
N VAL A 135 -1.86 -11.69 1.83
CA VAL A 135 -0.39 -11.80 1.77
C VAL A 135 0.28 -11.13 2.98
N MET A 136 -0.12 -9.92 3.36
CA MET A 136 0.47 -9.24 4.53
C MET A 136 0.20 -10.03 5.82
N SER A 137 -0.99 -10.63 5.97
CA SER A 137 -1.32 -11.49 7.10
C SER A 137 -0.44 -12.74 7.15
N PHE A 138 -0.15 -13.35 5.98
CA PHE A 138 0.79 -14.46 5.91
C PHE A 138 2.19 -14.04 6.35
N LEU A 139 2.71 -12.93 5.81
CA LEU A 139 4.03 -12.39 6.14
C LEU A 139 4.16 -12.06 7.63
N ASP A 140 3.14 -11.47 8.24
CA ASP A 140 3.09 -11.20 9.68
C ASP A 140 3.17 -12.48 10.52
N GLY A 141 2.62 -13.58 9.99
CA GLY A 141 2.67 -14.91 10.61
C GLY A 141 4.05 -15.57 10.55
N GLN A 142 4.96 -15.12 9.69
CA GLN A 142 6.29 -15.73 9.50
C GLN A 142 7.36 -15.21 10.46
N LYS A 143 7.02 -14.45 11.50
CA LYS A 143 7.97 -14.09 12.57
C LYS A 143 8.57 -15.34 13.20
N ASP A 144 9.89 -15.34 13.41
CA ASP A 144 10.64 -16.47 13.96
C ASP A 144 10.50 -17.78 13.15
N LEU A 145 10.24 -17.68 11.85
CA LEU A 145 10.18 -18.83 10.93
C LEU A 145 11.45 -19.68 11.01
N SER A 146 12.62 -19.06 11.13
CA SER A 146 13.91 -19.75 11.27
C SER A 146 14.04 -20.61 12.53
N ARG A 147 13.21 -20.36 13.54
CA ARG A 147 13.21 -21.05 14.85
C ARG A 147 12.01 -21.97 15.05
N SER A 148 11.10 -22.08 14.07
CA SER A 148 9.84 -22.80 14.21
C SER A 148 9.69 -23.92 13.19
N PRO A 149 10.03 -25.18 13.53
CA PRO A 149 9.88 -26.33 12.63
C PRO A 149 8.45 -26.52 12.10
N ALA A 150 7.44 -26.17 12.90
CA ALA A 150 6.04 -26.22 12.47
C ALA A 150 5.75 -25.24 11.34
N LYS A 151 6.25 -23.99 11.42
CA LYS A 151 6.08 -22.99 10.35
C LYS A 151 6.88 -23.38 9.11
N GLN A 152 8.09 -23.89 9.30
CA GLN A 152 8.96 -24.39 8.22
C GLN A 152 8.25 -25.48 7.40
N GLY A 153 7.67 -26.48 8.07
CA GLY A 153 6.94 -27.57 7.42
C GLY A 153 5.67 -27.13 6.69
N ALA A 154 5.06 -26.01 7.09
CA ALA A 154 3.86 -25.46 6.47
C ALA A 154 4.15 -24.37 5.42
N PHE A 155 5.39 -23.92 5.27
CA PHE A 155 5.73 -22.74 4.47
C PHE A 155 5.45 -22.95 2.98
N LEU A 156 6.03 -23.98 2.36
CA LEU A 156 6.01 -24.16 0.91
C LEU A 156 4.58 -24.29 0.32
N PRO A 157 3.66 -25.07 0.91
CA PRO A 157 2.28 -25.13 0.39
C PRO A 157 1.59 -23.77 0.38
N VAL A 158 1.70 -23.01 1.48
CA VAL A 158 1.06 -21.69 1.58
C VAL A 158 1.74 -20.67 0.66
N TRP A 159 3.06 -20.74 0.54
CA TRP A 159 3.82 -19.89 -0.38
C TRP A 159 3.43 -20.12 -1.83
N ALA A 160 3.26 -21.38 -2.24
CA ALA A 160 2.80 -21.73 -3.58
C ALA A 160 1.39 -21.18 -3.88
N ASP A 161 0.49 -21.22 -2.90
CA ASP A 161 -0.88 -20.68 -3.05
C ASP A 161 -0.88 -19.16 -3.21
N ILE A 162 -0.04 -18.46 -2.45
CA ILE A 162 0.20 -17.02 -2.59
C ILE A 162 0.76 -16.71 -3.98
N GLY A 163 1.76 -17.48 -4.44
CA GLY A 163 2.37 -17.32 -5.75
C GLY A 163 1.36 -17.42 -6.90
N ARG A 164 0.46 -18.41 -6.84
CA ARG A 164 -0.63 -18.54 -7.83
C ARG A 164 -1.55 -17.32 -7.81
N THR A 165 -1.99 -16.91 -6.62
CA THR A 165 -2.91 -15.77 -6.47
C THR A 165 -2.30 -14.45 -6.98
N LEU A 166 -1.03 -14.21 -6.67
CA LEU A 166 -0.31 -13.02 -7.15
C LEU A 166 -0.01 -13.08 -8.65
N GLY A 167 0.41 -14.24 -9.17
CA GLY A 167 0.66 -14.43 -10.59
C GLY A 167 -0.60 -14.22 -11.44
N ASP A 168 -1.72 -14.80 -11.01
CA ASP A 168 -3.03 -14.60 -11.66
C ASP A 168 -3.44 -13.13 -11.64
N ARG A 169 -3.13 -12.42 -10.56
CA ARG A 169 -3.40 -11.00 -10.40
C ARG A 169 -2.55 -10.14 -11.34
N ILE A 170 -1.24 -10.34 -11.35
CA ILE A 170 -0.29 -9.67 -12.26
C ILE A 170 -0.75 -9.85 -13.72
N ALA A 171 -1.07 -11.08 -14.12
CA ALA A 171 -1.52 -11.37 -15.48
C ALA A 171 -2.80 -10.61 -15.85
N ARG A 172 -3.73 -10.43 -14.91
CA ARG A 172 -4.97 -9.66 -15.14
C ARG A 172 -4.70 -8.16 -15.29
N GLU A 173 -3.80 -7.59 -14.49
CA GLU A 173 -3.41 -6.19 -14.61
C GLU A 173 -2.77 -5.92 -15.97
N GLU A 174 -1.77 -6.72 -16.33
CA GLU A 174 -1.02 -6.56 -17.58
C GLU A 174 -1.89 -6.74 -18.82
N LYS A 175 -2.88 -7.65 -18.75
CA LYS A 175 -3.82 -7.90 -19.86
C LYS A 175 -4.96 -6.88 -19.95
N THR A 176 -5.31 -6.22 -18.85
CA THR A 176 -6.55 -5.42 -18.76
C THR A 176 -6.28 -3.97 -18.37
N LEU A 177 -5.71 -3.73 -17.20
CA LEU A 177 -5.54 -2.37 -16.67
C LEU A 177 -4.46 -1.59 -17.40
N TYR A 178 -3.37 -2.25 -17.82
CA TYR A 178 -2.25 -1.56 -18.46
C TYR A 178 -2.64 -1.05 -19.86
N PRO A 179 -3.31 -1.84 -20.73
CA PRO A 179 -3.87 -1.32 -21.97
C PRO A 179 -4.83 -0.15 -21.75
N MET A 180 -5.76 -0.26 -20.79
CA MET A 180 -6.69 0.83 -20.48
C MET A 180 -5.98 2.14 -20.09
N TYR A 181 -4.86 2.05 -19.37
CA TYR A 181 -4.04 3.21 -19.02
C TYR A 181 -3.28 3.77 -20.21
N GLN A 182 -2.75 2.91 -21.08
CA GLN A 182 -1.99 3.32 -22.26
C GLN A 182 -2.88 3.96 -23.32
N ASP A 183 -4.09 3.42 -23.52
CA ASP A 183 -5.04 3.87 -24.55
C ASP A 183 -5.80 5.15 -24.15
N SER A 184 -5.71 5.60 -22.89
CA SER A 184 -6.39 6.80 -22.42
C SER A 184 -5.62 8.10 -22.65
N HIS A 185 -4.49 8.06 -23.37
CA HIS A 185 -3.70 9.22 -23.78
C HIS A 185 -3.46 9.25 -25.28
#